data_AF-A0A3A4RBQ4-F1
#
_entry.id   AF-A0A3A4RBQ4-F1
#
_cell.length_a   1.000
_cell.length_b   1.000
_cell.length_c   1.000
_cell.angle_alpha   90.00
_cell.angle_beta   90.00
_cell.angle_gamma   90.00
#
_symmetry.space_group_name_H-M   'P 1'
#
loop_
_entity.id
_entity.type
_entity.pdbx_description
1 polymer ?
#
loop_
_entity_poly.entity_id
_entity_poly.type
_entity_poly.pdbx_seq_one_letter_code
_entity_poly.pdbx_strand_id
1 'polypeptide(L)'
;MRFGFNKVTAVSTTGFAAGAVEFAKQQGIELREVASLDPSEFKDWLHITEMRQIRRVTDLQQATIFLSPMEIDDLKKAAMDVIAGAAGNDEILVSSSSGARANLINAFFSAIQSVDNAFKDVVVGKPLKVRLLSSYRDEDHFLIETALGLAKVTQIDFVGELRVEETVVPVVKTAEYRHAGTGEPISQLAAFAPQSILGMNLALELHRVADSGETHVTMRRLPDDA
;
A
#
# COMPACT_ATOMS: atom_id res chain seq x y z
N MET A 1 -33.24 16.86 -29.65
CA MET A 1 -32.16 17.01 -28.65
C MET A 1 -31.28 15.78 -28.71
N ARG A 2 -29.98 15.91 -29.02
CA ARG A 2 -29.12 14.78 -29.39
C ARG A 2 -28.29 14.19 -28.24
N PHE A 3 -28.36 14.74 -27.01
CA PHE A 3 -27.45 14.36 -25.92
C PHE A 3 -28.02 14.25 -24.50
N GLY A 4 -29.33 14.45 -24.24
CA GLY A 4 -29.92 14.14 -22.92
C GLY A 4 -29.34 14.86 -21.70
N PHE A 5 -28.51 15.90 -21.87
CA PHE A 5 -27.98 16.70 -20.77
C PHE A 5 -29.11 17.51 -20.10
N ASN A 6 -29.26 17.34 -18.80
CA ASN A 6 -30.29 17.98 -17.99
C ASN A 6 -29.84 19.32 -17.37
N LYS A 7 -28.53 19.62 -17.38
CA LYS A 7 -27.96 20.86 -16.83
C LYS A 7 -26.62 21.17 -17.46
N VAL A 8 -26.31 22.45 -17.67
CA VAL A 8 -24.99 22.94 -18.11
C VAL A 8 -24.39 23.72 -16.95
N THR A 9 -23.15 23.41 -16.58
CA THR A 9 -22.42 24.06 -15.50
C THR A 9 -21.11 24.63 -16.03
N ALA A 10 -20.83 25.91 -15.75
CA ALA A 10 -19.54 26.54 -16.01
C ALA A 10 -18.84 26.83 -14.69
N VAL A 11 -17.54 26.55 -14.63
CA VAL A 11 -16.72 26.68 -13.43
C VAL A 11 -15.57 27.65 -13.69
N SER A 12 -15.32 28.58 -12.77
CA SER A 12 -14.21 29.54 -12.85
C SER A 12 -13.38 29.56 -11.57
N THR A 13 -12.07 29.69 -11.69
CA THR A 13 -11.15 29.90 -10.57
C THR A 13 -10.86 31.38 -10.30
N THR A 14 -11.23 32.26 -11.23
CA THR A 14 -10.99 33.72 -11.15
C THR A 14 -12.30 34.52 -11.14
N GLY A 15 -13.43 33.84 -11.01
CA GLY A 15 -14.78 34.40 -11.10
C GLY A 15 -15.26 34.65 -12.53
N PHE A 16 -16.45 35.23 -12.66
CA PHE A 16 -17.09 35.54 -13.95
C PHE A 16 -17.32 37.04 -14.12
N ALA A 17 -17.13 37.54 -15.34
CA ALA A 17 -17.50 38.91 -15.68
C ALA A 17 -19.02 39.11 -15.59
N ALA A 18 -19.48 40.31 -15.23
CA ALA A 18 -20.91 40.60 -15.02
C ALA A 18 -21.80 40.19 -16.22
N GLY A 19 -21.38 40.52 -17.45
CA GLY A 19 -22.12 40.12 -18.65
C GLY A 19 -22.21 38.62 -18.88
N ALA A 20 -21.21 37.85 -18.41
CA ALA A 20 -21.25 36.39 -18.46
C ALA A 20 -22.22 35.80 -17.42
N VAL A 21 -22.33 36.42 -16.25
CA VAL A 21 -23.31 36.05 -15.21
C VAL A 21 -24.74 36.26 -15.70
N GLU A 22 -25.01 37.42 -16.32
CA GLU A 22 -26.32 37.72 -16.88
C GLU A 22 -26.71 36.76 -18.00
N PHE A 23 -25.79 36.49 -18.92
CA PHE A 23 -26.02 35.54 -20.02
C PHE A 23 -26.30 34.12 -19.49
N ALA A 24 -25.50 33.64 -18.53
CA ALA A 24 -25.67 32.33 -17.94
C ALA A 24 -27.05 32.17 -17.28
N LYS A 25 -27.52 33.19 -16.56
CA LYS A 25 -28.85 33.22 -15.95
C LYS A 25 -29.96 33.10 -17.00
N GLN A 26 -29.83 33.78 -18.14
CA GLN A 26 -30.82 33.71 -19.23
C GLN A 26 -30.85 32.34 -19.92
N GLN A 27 -29.71 31.67 -20.01
CA GLN A 27 -29.56 30.38 -20.67
C GLN A 27 -29.74 29.17 -19.74
N GLY A 28 -30.03 29.40 -18.45
CA GLY A 28 -30.12 28.34 -17.45
C GLY A 28 -28.79 27.61 -17.19
N ILE A 29 -27.67 28.29 -17.41
CA ILE A 29 -26.33 27.79 -17.13
C ILE A 29 -26.01 28.07 -15.67
N GLU A 30 -25.65 27.02 -14.93
CA GLU A 30 -25.19 27.15 -13.55
C GLU A 30 -23.74 27.65 -13.52
N LEU A 31 -23.47 28.71 -12.75
CA LEU A 31 -22.12 29.22 -12.55
C LEU A 31 -21.60 28.81 -11.18
N ARG A 32 -20.38 28.27 -11.15
CA ARG A 32 -19.66 27.91 -9.93
C ARG A 32 -18.29 28.54 -9.89
N GLU A 33 -17.87 28.95 -8.70
CA GLU A 33 -16.52 29.44 -8.45
C GLU A 33 -15.77 28.44 -7.59
N VAL A 34 -14.47 28.30 -7.86
CA VAL A 34 -13.56 27.44 -7.09
C VAL A 34 -12.48 28.31 -6.50
N ALA A 35 -12.41 28.32 -5.18
CA ALA A 35 -11.34 28.96 -4.44
C ALA A 35 -10.45 27.89 -3.81
N SER A 36 -9.13 28.07 -3.92
CA SER A 36 -8.20 27.39 -3.03
C SER A 36 -8.25 28.13 -1.70
N LEU A 37 -8.53 27.42 -0.63
CA LEU A 37 -8.66 27.99 0.71
C LEU A 37 -7.60 27.35 1.61
N ASP A 38 -7.25 28.03 2.70
CA ASP A 38 -6.29 27.47 3.66
C ASP A 38 -6.91 26.26 4.37
N PRO A 39 -6.16 25.17 4.63
CA PRO A 39 -6.68 24.01 5.34
C PRO A 39 -7.35 24.35 6.69
N SER A 40 -6.92 25.43 7.35
CA SER A 40 -7.54 25.89 8.59
C SER A 40 -8.98 26.37 8.45
N GLU A 41 -9.42 26.74 7.25
CA GLU A 41 -10.81 27.12 6.95
C GLU A 41 -11.74 25.90 6.89
N PHE A 42 -11.19 24.68 6.88
CA PHE A 42 -11.96 23.42 6.84
C PHE A 42 -12.01 22.73 8.22
N LYS A 43 -11.49 23.36 9.28
CA LYS A 43 -11.38 22.77 10.63
C LYS A 43 -12.70 22.24 11.20
N ASP A 44 -13.83 22.78 10.75
CA ASP A 44 -15.17 22.38 11.19
C ASP A 44 -15.53 20.95 10.77
N TRP A 45 -14.78 20.33 9.85
CA TRP A 45 -15.00 18.92 9.48
C TRP A 45 -13.74 18.16 9.09
N LEU A 46 -12.75 18.83 8.51
CA LEU A 46 -11.49 18.21 8.13
C LEU A 46 -10.56 18.24 9.35
N HIS A 47 -10.80 17.31 10.27
CA HIS A 47 -9.94 17.13 11.44
C HIS A 47 -8.64 16.39 11.11
N ILE A 48 -8.59 15.69 9.97
CA ILE A 48 -7.42 14.95 9.50
C ILE A 48 -6.54 15.88 8.66
N THR A 49 -5.44 16.35 9.25
CA THR A 49 -4.46 17.21 8.56
C THR A 49 -3.34 16.41 7.89
N GLU A 50 -3.15 15.18 8.32
CA GLU A 50 -2.17 14.23 7.80
C GLU A 50 -2.70 12.80 7.93
N MET A 51 -2.31 11.93 7.01
CA MET A 51 -2.45 10.49 7.17
C MET A 51 -1.10 9.88 7.53
N ARG A 52 -1.12 8.86 8.37
CA ARG A 52 0.08 8.09 8.72
C ARG A 52 0.01 6.74 8.04
N GLN A 53 0.90 6.54 7.09
CA GLN A 53 1.09 5.24 6.45
C GLN A 53 2.13 4.46 7.25
N ILE A 54 1.71 3.35 7.83
CA ILE A 54 2.58 2.44 8.58
C ILE A 54 2.85 1.22 7.71
N ARG A 55 4.12 0.98 7.37
CA ARG A 55 4.57 -0.20 6.63
C ARG A 55 5.40 -1.10 7.53
N ARG A 56 5.04 -2.38 7.56
CA ARG A 56 5.82 -3.44 8.22
C ARG A 56 6.79 -4.01 7.20
N VAL A 57 8.05 -4.13 7.59
CA VAL A 57 9.13 -4.64 6.76
C VAL A 57 9.84 -5.76 7.50
N THR A 58 10.06 -6.87 6.80
CA THR A 58 10.89 -7.99 7.23
C THR A 58 12.18 -7.97 6.43
N ASP A 59 13.31 -8.13 7.10
CA ASP A 59 14.62 -8.19 6.46
C ASP A 59 15.35 -9.47 6.90
N LEU A 60 15.61 -10.37 5.96
CA LEU A 60 16.28 -11.63 6.23
C LEU A 60 17.79 -11.41 6.13
N GLN A 61 18.51 -11.65 7.23
CA GLN A 61 19.96 -11.48 7.28
C GLN A 61 20.69 -12.81 7.07
N GLN A 62 20.16 -13.90 7.64
CA GLN A 62 20.73 -15.23 7.53
C GLN A 62 19.64 -16.29 7.66
N ALA A 63 19.75 -17.36 6.89
CA ALA A 63 18.98 -18.59 7.09
C ALA A 63 19.93 -19.78 7.18
N THR A 64 19.73 -20.64 8.17
CA THR A 64 20.44 -21.92 8.30
C THR A 64 19.45 -23.04 8.01
N ILE A 65 19.68 -23.77 6.92
CA ILE A 65 18.83 -24.88 6.49
C ILE A 65 19.42 -26.18 7.05
N PHE A 66 18.57 -26.99 7.66
CA PHE A 66 18.97 -28.30 8.17
C PHE A 66 18.31 -29.39 7.35
N LEU A 67 19.14 -30.27 6.79
CA LEU A 67 18.69 -31.40 5.98
C LEU A 67 18.39 -32.62 6.87
N SER A 68 17.59 -33.53 6.37
CA SER A 68 17.30 -34.79 7.06
C SER A 68 18.59 -35.60 7.28
N PRO A 69 18.81 -36.14 8.49
CA PRO A 69 19.99 -36.95 8.78
C PRO A 69 20.00 -38.27 7.99
N MET A 70 18.83 -38.74 7.57
CA MET A 70 18.65 -39.99 6.82
C MET A 70 19.05 -39.88 5.34
N GLU A 71 19.32 -38.68 4.84
CA GLU A 71 19.78 -38.51 3.46
C GLU A 71 21.19 -39.07 3.27
N ILE A 72 21.43 -39.69 2.11
CA ILE A 72 22.76 -40.12 1.68
C ILE A 72 23.69 -38.91 1.54
N ASP A 73 24.98 -39.08 1.84
CA ASP A 73 25.94 -37.97 1.89
C ASP A 73 26.09 -37.23 0.56
N ASP A 74 26.00 -37.95 -0.57
CA ASP A 74 26.05 -37.36 -1.91
C ASP A 74 24.86 -36.41 -2.16
N LEU A 75 23.67 -36.77 -1.68
CA LEU A 75 22.48 -35.92 -1.81
C LEU A 75 22.58 -34.69 -0.91
N LYS A 76 23.12 -34.82 0.31
CA LYS A 76 23.40 -33.68 1.19
C LYS A 76 24.38 -32.71 0.53
N LYS A 77 25.45 -33.24 -0.08
CA LYS A 77 26.43 -32.44 -0.80
C LYS A 77 25.81 -31.72 -2.00
N ALA A 78 25.01 -32.42 -2.81
CA ALA A 78 24.31 -31.82 -3.94
C ALA A 78 23.35 -30.69 -3.49
N ALA A 79 22.66 -30.86 -2.36
CA ALA A 79 21.81 -29.81 -1.79
C ALA A 79 22.63 -28.60 -1.28
N MET A 80 23.79 -28.85 -0.66
CA MET A 80 24.71 -27.77 -0.27
C MET A 80 25.24 -27.00 -1.48
N ASP A 81 25.52 -27.67 -2.59
CA ASP A 81 25.97 -27.01 -3.83
C ASP A 81 24.86 -26.09 -4.40
N VAL A 82 23.59 -26.52 -4.35
CA VAL A 82 22.44 -25.68 -4.71
C VAL A 82 22.35 -24.45 -3.81
N ILE A 83 22.46 -24.63 -2.49
CA ILE A 83 22.40 -23.52 -1.52
C ILE A 83 23.58 -22.54 -1.74
N ALA A 84 24.79 -23.06 -1.95
CA ALA A 84 25.99 -22.24 -2.13
C ALA A 84 25.98 -21.45 -3.44
N GLY A 85 25.32 -21.97 -4.47
CA GLY A 85 25.16 -21.30 -5.77
C GLY A 85 23.98 -20.31 -5.82
N ALA A 86 23.11 -20.29 -4.82
CA ALA A 86 21.89 -19.50 -4.84
C ALA A 86 22.12 -18.03 -4.45
N ALA A 87 21.48 -17.13 -5.19
CA ALA A 87 21.25 -15.75 -4.78
C ALA A 87 20.04 -15.68 -3.82
N GLY A 88 19.93 -14.59 -3.05
CA GLY A 88 18.89 -14.44 -2.02
C GLY A 88 17.44 -14.51 -2.53
N ASN A 89 17.21 -14.27 -3.83
CA ASN A 89 15.89 -14.32 -4.45
C ASN A 89 15.58 -15.66 -5.16
N ASP A 90 16.54 -16.58 -5.22
CA ASP A 90 16.37 -17.84 -5.94
C ASP A 90 15.41 -18.77 -5.19
N GLU A 91 14.51 -19.39 -5.94
CA GLU A 91 13.47 -20.26 -5.40
C GLU A 91 13.98 -21.68 -5.16
N ILE A 92 14.85 -21.82 -4.16
CA ILE A 92 15.51 -23.09 -3.83
C ILE A 92 14.65 -24.02 -2.95
N LEU A 93 13.54 -23.54 -2.40
CA LEU A 93 12.64 -24.32 -1.56
C LEU A 93 11.42 -24.77 -2.37
N VAL A 94 11.08 -26.05 -2.27
CA VAL A 94 9.89 -26.64 -2.88
C VAL A 94 8.98 -27.18 -1.78
N SER A 95 7.73 -26.72 -1.71
CA SER A 95 6.73 -27.26 -0.77
C SER A 95 6.39 -28.69 -1.16
N SER A 96 6.53 -29.62 -0.21
CA SER A 96 6.17 -31.03 -0.41
C SER A 96 4.67 -31.25 -0.60
N SER A 97 3.81 -30.40 -0.02
CA SER A 97 2.35 -30.52 -0.12
C SER A 97 1.77 -29.95 -1.42
N SER A 98 2.35 -28.86 -1.94
CA SER A 98 1.78 -28.11 -3.08
C SER A 98 2.66 -28.12 -4.34
N GLY A 99 3.94 -28.48 -4.21
CA GLY A 99 4.94 -28.30 -5.27
C GLY A 99 5.30 -26.84 -5.54
N ALA A 100 4.74 -25.88 -4.78
CA ALA A 100 5.03 -24.47 -4.95
C ALA A 100 6.49 -24.18 -4.58
N ARG A 101 7.12 -23.32 -5.38
CA ARG A 101 8.50 -22.88 -5.15
C ARG A 101 8.51 -21.60 -4.33
N ALA A 102 9.53 -21.45 -3.48
CA ALA A 102 9.74 -20.27 -2.66
C ALA A 102 11.24 -20.00 -2.49
N ASN A 103 11.58 -18.73 -2.36
CA ASN A 103 12.89 -18.32 -1.87
C ASN A 103 12.90 -18.19 -0.34
N LEU A 104 14.08 -18.00 0.23
CA LEU A 104 14.25 -17.90 1.69
C LEU A 104 13.58 -16.65 2.29
N ILE A 105 13.49 -15.55 1.52
CA ILE A 105 12.84 -14.31 1.96
C ILE A 105 11.34 -14.54 2.17
N ASN A 106 10.68 -15.19 1.20
CA ASN A 106 9.27 -15.54 1.28
C ASN A 106 9.01 -16.53 2.43
N ALA A 107 9.86 -17.54 2.59
CA ALA A 107 9.76 -18.48 3.70
C ALA A 107 9.90 -17.80 5.07
N PHE A 108 10.85 -16.86 5.20
CA PHE A 108 11.00 -16.06 6.42
C PHE A 108 9.78 -15.18 6.68
N PHE A 109 9.27 -14.49 5.65
CA PHE A 109 8.08 -13.67 5.78
C PHE A 109 6.87 -14.48 6.24
N SER A 110 6.63 -15.65 5.65
CA SER A 110 5.57 -16.57 6.09
C SER A 110 5.78 -17.07 7.52
N ALA A 111 7.02 -17.36 7.92
CA ALA A 111 7.33 -17.73 9.30
C ALA A 111 7.00 -16.58 10.27
N ILE A 112 7.34 -15.33 9.94
CA ILE A 112 6.97 -14.16 10.75
C ILE A 112 5.45 -13.99 10.82
N GLN A 113 4.72 -14.19 9.72
CA GLN A 113 3.25 -14.10 9.70
C GLN A 113 2.57 -15.15 10.58
N SER A 114 3.21 -16.30 10.80
CA SER A 114 2.71 -17.34 11.70
C SER A 114 2.90 -17.02 13.20
N VAL A 115 3.72 -16.02 13.52
CA VAL A 115 3.93 -15.57 14.90
C VAL A 115 2.94 -14.47 15.24
N ASP A 116 2.02 -14.79 16.16
CA ASP A 116 1.08 -13.82 16.68
C ASP A 116 1.80 -12.59 17.23
N ASN A 117 1.34 -11.41 16.81
CA ASN A 117 1.85 -10.13 17.29
C ASN A 117 3.37 -9.93 17.07
N ALA A 118 3.97 -10.54 16.04
CA ALA A 118 5.41 -10.41 15.74
C ALA A 118 5.92 -8.95 15.71
N PHE A 119 5.07 -8.00 15.32
CA PHE A 119 5.40 -6.58 15.23
C PHE A 119 4.99 -5.73 16.44
N LYS A 120 4.43 -6.33 17.51
CA LYS A 120 3.84 -5.57 18.64
C LYS A 120 4.83 -4.63 19.32
N ASP A 121 6.08 -5.06 19.48
CA ASP A 121 7.12 -4.30 20.18
C ASP A 121 8.09 -3.59 19.20
N VAL A 122 7.76 -3.57 17.89
CA VAL A 122 8.58 -2.93 16.87
C VAL A 122 8.17 -1.47 16.74
N VAL A 123 9.12 -0.56 16.97
CA VAL A 123 8.90 0.89 16.96
C VAL A 123 9.56 1.51 15.72
N VAL A 124 8.97 2.58 15.20
CA VAL A 124 9.50 3.34 14.07
C VAL A 124 10.95 3.76 14.33
N GLY A 125 11.82 3.54 13.35
CA GLY A 125 13.25 3.88 13.43
C GLY A 125 14.08 2.96 14.34
N LYS A 126 13.47 1.97 15.00
CA LYS A 126 14.16 1.01 15.86
C LYS A 126 13.88 -0.42 15.41
N PRO A 127 14.73 -0.99 14.53
CA PRO A 127 14.63 -2.38 14.11
C PRO A 127 14.67 -3.34 15.30
N LEU A 128 13.85 -4.39 15.26
CA LEU A 128 13.88 -5.48 16.21
C LEU A 128 14.54 -6.69 15.58
N LYS A 129 15.67 -7.12 16.15
CA LYS A 129 16.31 -8.38 15.75
C LYS A 129 15.46 -9.56 16.19
N VAL A 130 15.25 -10.50 15.28
CA VAL A 130 14.45 -11.70 15.52
C VAL A 130 15.22 -12.94 15.08
N ARG A 131 15.00 -14.03 15.80
CA ARG A 131 15.46 -15.36 15.41
C ARG A 131 14.29 -16.33 15.51
N LEU A 132 14.01 -17.04 14.44
CA LEU A 132 12.91 -18.00 14.36
C LEU A 132 13.43 -19.35 13.90
N LEU A 133 13.24 -20.35 14.75
CA LEU A 133 13.43 -21.75 14.37
C LEU A 133 12.11 -22.32 13.88
N SER A 134 11.99 -22.50 12.57
CA SER A 134 10.86 -23.17 11.95
C SER A 134 11.15 -24.66 11.86
N SER A 135 10.35 -25.47 12.55
CA SER A 135 10.45 -26.93 12.51
C SER A 135 9.15 -27.52 11.97
N TYR A 136 9.27 -28.50 11.07
CA TYR A 136 8.11 -29.15 10.46
C TYR A 136 7.74 -30.38 11.30
N ARG A 137 6.52 -30.42 11.84
CA ARG A 137 6.00 -31.57 12.60
C ARG A 137 5.28 -32.60 11.72
N ASP A 138 4.82 -32.17 10.54
CA ASP A 138 3.90 -32.91 9.67
C ASP A 138 4.54 -33.27 8.31
N GLU A 139 3.72 -33.81 7.40
CA GLU A 139 4.05 -34.08 5.99
C GLU A 139 4.38 -32.79 5.21
N ASP A 140 3.97 -31.60 5.67
CA ASP A 140 4.23 -30.34 4.97
C ASP A 140 5.57 -29.71 5.41
N HIS A 141 6.57 -29.91 4.57
CA HIS A 141 7.94 -29.44 4.73
C HIS A 141 8.50 -28.95 3.40
N PHE A 142 9.62 -28.23 3.46
CA PHE A 142 10.36 -27.87 2.25
C PHE A 142 11.32 -28.98 1.81
N LEU A 143 11.53 -29.04 0.50
CA LEU A 143 12.50 -29.88 -0.19
C LEU A 143 13.45 -28.97 -0.97
N ILE A 144 14.67 -29.44 -1.20
CA ILE A 144 15.62 -28.81 -2.14
C ILE A 144 15.79 -29.76 -3.32
N GLU A 145 15.50 -29.27 -4.52
CA GLU A 145 15.69 -30.03 -5.75
C GLU A 145 17.17 -30.04 -6.15
N THR A 146 17.71 -31.23 -6.37
CA THR A 146 19.11 -31.43 -6.78
C THR A 146 19.17 -32.38 -7.98
N ALA A 147 20.34 -32.47 -8.63
CA ALA A 147 20.57 -33.44 -9.69
C ALA A 147 20.45 -34.91 -9.24
N LEU A 148 20.55 -35.18 -7.92
CA LEU A 148 20.47 -36.53 -7.34
C LEU A 148 19.08 -36.84 -6.75
N GLY A 149 18.15 -35.88 -6.81
CA GLY A 149 16.81 -36.00 -6.23
C GLY A 149 16.46 -34.87 -5.25
N LEU A 150 15.39 -35.08 -4.49
CA LEU A 150 14.86 -34.10 -3.54
C LEU A 150 15.47 -34.34 -2.16
N ALA A 151 16.18 -33.35 -1.63
CA ALA A 151 16.70 -33.39 -0.26
C ALA A 151 15.69 -32.80 0.73
N LYS A 152 15.33 -33.57 1.76
CA LYS A 152 14.36 -33.13 2.76
C LYS A 152 14.92 -32.08 3.72
N VAL A 153 14.25 -30.94 3.85
CA VAL A 153 14.53 -29.94 4.90
C VAL A 153 13.73 -30.29 6.15
N THR A 154 14.41 -30.38 7.29
CA THR A 154 13.79 -30.70 8.59
C THR A 154 13.46 -29.46 9.41
N GLN A 155 14.28 -28.43 9.29
CA GLN A 155 14.10 -27.16 9.98
C GLN A 155 14.86 -26.05 9.25
N ILE A 156 14.43 -24.81 9.46
CA ILE A 156 15.14 -23.61 9.02
C ILE A 156 15.23 -22.65 10.21
N ASP A 157 16.45 -22.23 10.54
CA ASP A 157 16.72 -21.20 11.54
C ASP A 157 16.97 -19.87 10.83
N PHE A 158 16.01 -18.96 10.96
CA PHE A 158 16.07 -17.62 10.40
C PHE A 158 16.59 -16.63 11.41
N VAL A 159 17.50 -15.76 10.98
CA VAL A 159 17.94 -14.56 11.69
C VAL A 159 17.65 -13.37 10.80
N GLY A 160 16.93 -12.39 11.34
CA GLY A 160 16.54 -11.22 10.58
C GLY A 160 16.16 -10.05 11.47
N GLU A 161 15.59 -9.03 10.83
CA GLU A 161 15.13 -7.81 11.50
C GLU A 161 13.70 -7.48 11.07
N LEU A 162 12.91 -7.02 12.04
CA LEU A 162 11.59 -6.45 11.82
C LEU A 162 11.70 -4.94 11.94
N ARG A 163 11.15 -4.23 10.96
CA ARG A 163 11.12 -2.77 10.93
C ARG A 163 9.71 -2.26 10.70
N VAL A 164 9.42 -1.12 11.28
CA VAL A 164 8.22 -0.34 10.97
C VAL A 164 8.68 0.98 10.38
N GLU A 165 8.20 1.25 9.18
CA GLU A 165 8.38 2.52 8.48
C GLU A 165 7.09 3.33 8.63
N GLU A 166 7.21 4.60 9.00
CA GLU A 166 6.10 5.55 9.04
C GLU A 166 6.34 6.63 8.01
N THR A 167 5.35 6.87 7.15
CA THR A 167 5.35 7.98 6.20
C THR A 167 4.15 8.87 6.50
N VAL A 168 4.42 10.15 6.67
CA VAL A 168 3.37 11.17 6.86
C VAL A 168 2.94 11.67 5.49
N VAL A 169 1.65 11.55 5.22
CA VAL A 169 1.01 11.98 3.97
C VAL A 169 0.17 13.22 4.28
N PRO A 170 0.67 14.44 4.00
CA PRO A 170 -0.02 15.66 4.34
C PRO A 170 -1.19 15.95 3.40
N VAL A 171 -2.12 16.80 3.84
CA VAL A 171 -3.04 17.49 2.93
C VAL A 171 -2.25 18.47 2.06
N VAL A 172 -2.33 18.34 0.75
CA VAL A 172 -1.60 19.16 -0.23
C VAL A 172 -2.50 20.17 -0.95
N LYS A 173 -3.81 19.95 -0.91
CA LYS A 173 -4.77 20.84 -1.56
C LYS A 173 -6.08 20.86 -0.79
N THR A 174 -6.59 22.05 -0.57
CA THR A 174 -7.94 22.29 -0.07
C THR A 174 -8.64 23.29 -0.97
N ALA A 175 -9.89 23.01 -1.33
CA ALA A 175 -10.64 23.86 -2.23
C ALA A 175 -12.12 23.84 -1.89
N GLU A 176 -12.83 24.90 -2.26
CA GLU A 176 -14.26 25.00 -2.07
C GLU A 176 -14.93 25.46 -3.36
N TYR A 177 -16.03 24.80 -3.67
CA TYR A 177 -16.93 25.15 -4.75
C TYR A 177 -18.08 25.97 -4.17
N ARG A 178 -18.35 27.13 -4.75
CA ARG A 178 -19.46 28.01 -4.37
C ARG A 178 -20.31 28.36 -5.58
N HIS A 179 -21.57 28.69 -5.35
CA HIS A 179 -22.41 29.31 -6.36
C HIS A 179 -21.95 30.73 -6.64
N ALA A 180 -21.64 31.07 -7.90
CA ALA A 180 -21.11 32.40 -8.25
C ALA A 180 -22.10 33.55 -7.94
N GLY A 181 -23.40 33.25 -7.97
CA GLY A 181 -24.45 34.25 -7.75
C GLY A 181 -24.83 34.48 -6.29
N THR A 182 -24.74 33.46 -5.44
CA THR A 182 -25.17 33.53 -4.02
C THR A 182 -24.00 33.46 -3.04
N GLY A 183 -22.84 32.97 -3.47
CA GLY A 183 -21.70 32.69 -2.60
C GLY A 183 -21.88 31.46 -1.70
N GLU A 184 -23.02 30.77 -1.80
CA GLU A 184 -23.31 29.60 -0.97
C GLU A 184 -22.36 28.45 -1.32
N PRO A 185 -21.84 27.73 -0.30
CA PRO A 185 -20.96 26.58 -0.51
C PRO A 185 -21.75 25.41 -1.12
N ILE A 186 -21.12 24.72 -2.07
CA ILE A 186 -21.65 23.53 -2.75
C ILE A 186 -20.92 22.30 -2.21
N SER A 187 -19.59 22.35 -2.24
CA SER A 187 -18.76 21.25 -1.78
C SER A 187 -17.37 21.71 -1.41
N GLN A 188 -16.79 21.04 -0.43
CA GLN A 188 -15.44 21.26 0.06
C GLN A 188 -14.58 20.03 -0.25
N LEU A 189 -13.36 20.27 -0.72
CA LEU A 189 -12.39 19.28 -1.17
C LEU A 189 -11.15 19.34 -0.28
N ALA A 190 -10.66 18.18 0.12
CA ALA A 190 -9.31 18.00 0.64
C ALA A 190 -8.60 16.88 -0.11
N ALA A 191 -7.40 17.12 -0.62
CA ALA A 191 -6.57 16.13 -1.28
C ALA A 191 -5.27 15.92 -0.50
N PHE A 192 -4.91 14.66 -0.35
CA PHE A 192 -3.66 14.26 0.29
C PHE A 192 -2.56 14.06 -0.75
N ALA A 193 -1.30 14.18 -0.32
CA ALA A 193 -0.16 13.87 -1.17
C ALA A 193 -0.30 12.44 -1.75
N PRO A 194 0.17 12.20 -2.99
CA PRO A 194 0.23 10.86 -3.54
C PRO A 194 1.01 9.91 -2.61
N GLN A 195 0.53 8.68 -2.50
CA GLN A 195 1.13 7.66 -1.65
C GLN A 195 1.28 6.33 -2.41
N SER A 196 2.38 5.62 -2.16
CA SER A 196 2.61 4.30 -2.74
C SER A 196 2.04 3.23 -1.82
N ILE A 197 1.01 2.54 -2.27
CA ILE A 197 0.37 1.44 -1.55
C ILE A 197 0.48 0.19 -2.42
N LEU A 198 1.17 -0.84 -1.92
CA LEU A 198 1.41 -2.10 -2.65
C LEU A 198 2.04 -1.88 -4.04
N GLY A 199 2.93 -0.90 -4.15
CA GLY A 199 3.60 -0.56 -5.41
C GLY A 199 2.74 0.25 -6.38
N MET A 200 1.51 0.62 -6.01
CA MET A 200 0.65 1.50 -6.81
C MET A 200 0.71 2.93 -6.25
N ASN A 201 0.93 3.91 -7.11
CA ASN A 201 0.80 5.31 -6.74
C ASN A 201 -0.68 5.70 -6.72
N LEU A 202 -1.19 6.08 -5.55
CA LEU A 202 -2.60 6.41 -5.33
C LEU A 202 -2.74 7.86 -4.84
N ALA A 203 -3.75 8.55 -5.35
CA ALA A 203 -4.22 9.83 -4.85
C ALA A 203 -5.52 9.63 -4.07
N LEU A 204 -5.63 10.28 -2.91
CA LEU A 204 -6.82 10.28 -2.07
C LEU A 204 -7.41 11.69 -1.99
N GLU A 205 -8.71 11.78 -2.21
CA GLU A 205 -9.48 13.01 -2.10
C GLU A 205 -10.73 12.80 -1.24
N LEU A 206 -11.03 13.75 -0.38
CA LEU A 206 -12.24 13.84 0.42
C LEU A 206 -13.10 14.99 -0.10
N HIS A 207 -14.35 14.70 -0.43
CA HIS A 207 -15.32 15.65 -0.97
C HIS A 207 -16.51 15.72 -0.03
N ARG A 208 -16.63 16.81 0.75
CA ARG A 208 -17.78 17.06 1.61
C ARG A 208 -18.83 17.86 0.87
N VAL A 209 -20.05 17.35 0.82
CA VAL A 209 -21.22 18.05 0.25
C VAL A 209 -21.76 19.00 1.30
N ALA A 210 -21.94 20.28 0.94
CA ALA A 210 -22.39 21.30 1.90
C ALA A 210 -23.81 21.04 2.41
N ASP A 211 -24.73 20.66 1.52
CA ASP A 211 -26.15 20.49 1.83
C ASP A 211 -26.43 19.28 2.73
N SER A 212 -25.84 18.12 2.42
CA SER A 212 -26.06 16.88 3.19
C SER A 212 -25.06 16.67 4.31
N GLY A 213 -23.90 17.35 4.25
CA GLY A 213 -22.77 17.12 5.15
C GLY A 213 -22.02 15.80 4.90
N GLU A 214 -22.45 15.01 3.91
CA GLU A 214 -21.83 13.72 3.56
C GLU A 214 -20.43 13.94 2.98
N THR A 215 -19.50 13.02 3.32
CA THR A 215 -18.14 13.02 2.79
C THR A 215 -17.95 11.84 1.86
N HIS A 216 -17.70 12.11 0.59
CA HIS A 216 -17.29 11.11 -0.38
C HIS A 216 -15.77 10.98 -0.38
N VAL A 217 -15.29 9.73 -0.34
CA VAL A 217 -13.87 9.40 -0.39
C VAL A 217 -13.57 8.84 -1.77
N THR A 218 -12.71 9.52 -2.51
CA THR A 218 -12.27 9.10 -3.84
C THR A 218 -10.82 8.68 -3.77
N MET A 219 -10.54 7.46 -4.23
CA MET A 219 -9.18 6.95 -4.40
C MET A 219 -8.93 6.68 -5.89
N ARG A 220 -7.85 7.26 -6.43
CA ARG A 220 -7.52 7.15 -7.84
C ARG A 220 -6.08 6.68 -8.01
N ARG A 221 -5.88 5.69 -8.88
CA ARG A 221 -4.53 5.31 -9.33
C ARG A 221 -3.95 6.39 -10.23
N LEU A 222 -2.73 6.81 -9.92
CA LEU A 222 -1.92 7.68 -10.76
C LEU A 222 -1.12 6.83 -11.75
N PRO A 223 -0.75 7.37 -12.92
CA PRO A 223 0.25 6.75 -13.77
C PRO A 223 1.54 6.53 -12.96
N ASP A 224 2.21 5.41 -13.18
CA ASP A 224 3.55 5.20 -12.64
C ASP A 224 4.47 6.14 -13.43
N ASP A 225 5.17 7.05 -12.75
CA ASP A 225 6.10 7.98 -13.41
C ASP A 225 7.15 7.14 -14.18
N ALA A 226 7.29 7.41 -15.49
CA ALA A 226 8.22 6.72 -16.38
C ALA A 226 9.67 7.21 -16.20
#